data_AF-A0A3C0EGG0-F1
#
_entry.id   AF-A0A3C0EGG0-F1
#
_cell.length_a   1.000
_cell.length_b   1.000
_cell.length_c   1.000
_cell.angle_alpha   90.00
_cell.angle_beta   90.00
_cell.angle_gamma   90.00
#
_symmetry.space_group_name_H-M   'P 1'
#
loop_
_entity.id
_entity.type
_entity.pdbx_description
1 polymer ?
#
loop_
_entity_poly.entity_id
_entity_poly.type
_entity_poly.pdbx_seq_one_letter_code
_entity_poly.pdbx_strand_id
1 'polypeptide(L)'
;MTSISEIPDPPIADDALSSVSWLGGMVRRTGDVLKQNLVPGLILQAFVVLVIGGYYFVQPVTDFFDKVADFKQSAGLVYSGVSTAIFAGLIPFLIQKSRPKFRDQIPAAHIWFYLVFWFFMGMEFDLMMRLQAWLFGSQGDWVTTLCKTTADMLVYTPLMGLPTICIALLWRQTGFDFGKTLSILRDRLWWSNQYMSILIANWIVWPLALAGGYSLPLALQIPVQNLVMCFWCVLLIFLSDESV
;
A
#
# COMPACT_ATOMS: atom_id res chain seq x y z
N MET A 1 -3.30 16.10 -5.38
CA MET A 1 -4.76 16.29 -5.21
C MET A 1 -5.28 14.88 -4.99
N THR A 2 -5.64 14.39 -3.81
CA THR A 2 -6.01 14.96 -2.50
C THR A 2 -4.85 14.97 -1.50
N SER A 3 -4.72 16.09 -0.78
CA SER A 3 -4.11 16.10 0.55
C SER A 3 -4.89 15.12 1.40
N ILE A 4 -4.25 14.11 2.00
CA ILE A 4 -4.89 13.08 2.86
C ILE A 4 -5.48 13.69 4.17
N SER A 5 -5.53 15.02 4.24
CA SER A 5 -6.13 15.86 5.28
C SER A 5 -7.59 16.22 5.05
N GLU A 6 -8.16 15.91 3.90
CA GLU A 6 -9.57 16.18 3.60
C GLU A 6 -10.18 14.93 2.95
N ILE A 7 -10.51 13.95 3.77
CA ILE A 7 -11.74 13.22 3.50
C ILE A 7 -12.81 14.24 3.93
N PRO A 8 -13.62 14.77 3.01
CA PRO A 8 -14.76 15.59 3.41
C PRO A 8 -15.56 14.80 4.44
N ASP A 9 -16.21 15.48 5.39
CA ASP A 9 -17.28 14.83 6.15
C ASP A 9 -18.10 13.96 5.18
N PRO A 10 -18.38 12.68 5.53
CA PRO A 10 -19.14 11.81 4.65
C PRO A 10 -20.33 12.63 4.18
N PRO A 11 -20.53 12.81 2.84
CA PRO A 11 -21.58 13.68 2.38
C PRO A 11 -22.84 13.18 3.07
N ILE A 12 -23.42 14.02 3.94
CA ILE A 12 -24.79 13.81 4.42
C ILE A 12 -25.54 13.53 3.14
N ALA A 13 -26.04 12.30 3.03
CA ALA A 13 -26.51 11.72 1.78
C ALA A 13 -27.31 12.77 1.03
N ASP A 14 -26.68 13.39 0.02
CA ASP A 14 -27.38 14.33 -0.83
C ASP A 14 -28.34 13.44 -1.61
N ASP A 15 -29.63 13.59 -1.32
CA ASP A 15 -30.76 12.88 -1.94
C ASP A 15 -30.75 12.96 -3.49
N ALA A 16 -29.85 13.78 -4.06
CA ALA A 16 -29.58 13.94 -5.48
C ALA A 16 -28.84 12.76 -6.15
N LEU A 17 -28.22 11.82 -5.41
CA LEU A 17 -27.50 10.67 -6.00
C LEU A 17 -28.37 9.43 -6.25
N SER A 18 -29.68 9.52 -6.06
CA SER A 18 -30.65 8.44 -6.28
C SER A 18 -30.93 8.11 -7.76
N SER A 19 -30.41 8.90 -8.72
CA SER A 19 -30.75 8.77 -10.15
C SER A 19 -29.69 8.09 -11.02
N VAL A 20 -28.47 7.86 -10.54
CA VAL A 20 -27.40 7.17 -11.29
C VAL A 20 -27.29 5.74 -10.76
N SER A 21 -27.36 4.75 -11.66
CA SER A 21 -27.13 3.36 -11.26
C SER A 21 -25.77 3.25 -10.56
N TRP A 22 -25.67 2.44 -9.51
CA TRP A 22 -24.42 2.22 -8.77
C TRP A 22 -23.23 1.90 -9.71
N LEU A 23 -23.52 1.17 -10.80
CA LEU A 23 -22.57 0.90 -11.89
C LEU A 23 -22.10 2.16 -12.62
N GLY A 24 -23.01 3.08 -12.99
CA GLY A 24 -22.65 4.35 -13.62
C GLY A 24 -21.80 5.23 -12.69
N GLY A 25 -22.12 5.25 -11.40
CA GLY A 25 -21.31 5.94 -10.39
C GLY A 25 -19.90 5.34 -10.25
N MET A 26 -19.79 4.00 -10.26
CA MET A 26 -18.52 3.29 -10.16
C MET A 26 -17.65 3.43 -11.41
N VAL A 27 -18.23 3.41 -12.62
CA VAL A 27 -17.50 3.65 -13.88
C VAL A 27 -16.89 5.05 -13.88
N ARG A 28 -17.67 6.08 -13.50
CA ARG A 28 -17.13 7.45 -13.41
C ARG A 28 -15.98 7.54 -12.42
N ARG A 29 -16.15 6.98 -11.22
CA ARG A 29 -15.09 6.94 -10.19
C ARG A 29 -13.86 6.18 -10.66
N THR A 30 -14.02 5.08 -11.39
CA THR A 30 -12.89 4.33 -11.97
C THR A 30 -12.10 5.21 -12.93
N GLY A 31 -12.77 5.97 -13.79
CA GLY A 31 -12.14 6.93 -14.68
C GLY A 31 -11.37 8.04 -13.93
N ASP A 32 -11.95 8.56 -12.85
CA ASP A 32 -11.30 9.59 -12.01
C ASP A 32 -10.09 9.03 -11.26
N VAL A 33 -10.22 7.85 -10.65
CA VAL A 33 -9.15 7.12 -9.98
C VAL A 33 -8.01 6.83 -10.95
N LEU A 34 -8.32 6.38 -12.17
CA LEU A 34 -7.31 6.13 -13.19
C LEU A 34 -6.55 7.41 -13.52
N LYS A 35 -7.23 8.52 -13.80
CA LYS A 35 -6.59 9.81 -14.11
C LYS A 35 -5.70 10.30 -12.99
N GLN A 36 -6.16 10.20 -11.74
CA GLN A 36 -5.40 10.63 -10.56
C GLN A 36 -4.17 9.75 -10.30
N ASN A 37 -4.26 8.46 -10.60
CA ASN A 37 -3.19 7.49 -10.32
C ASN A 37 -2.29 7.17 -11.51
N LEU A 38 -2.61 7.63 -12.72
CA LEU A 38 -1.86 7.29 -13.93
C LEU A 38 -0.40 7.76 -13.85
N VAL A 39 -0.19 9.06 -13.61
CA VAL A 39 1.15 9.65 -13.52
C VAL A 39 1.96 9.03 -12.37
N PRO A 40 1.49 9.04 -11.11
CA PRO A 40 2.25 8.42 -10.03
C PRO A 40 2.45 6.92 -10.25
N GLY A 41 1.46 6.23 -10.80
CA GLY A 41 1.53 4.80 -11.11
C GLY A 41 2.62 4.49 -12.14
N LEU A 42 2.75 5.29 -13.21
CA LEU A 42 3.80 5.12 -14.20
C LEU A 42 5.19 5.39 -13.62
N ILE A 43 5.33 6.42 -12.78
CA ILE A 43 6.59 6.71 -12.07
C ILE A 43 6.96 5.54 -11.14
N LEU A 44 5.98 4.98 -10.43
CA LEU A 44 6.18 3.78 -9.61
C LEU A 44 6.65 2.59 -10.46
N GLN A 45 6.01 2.33 -11.61
CA GLN A 45 6.43 1.22 -12.48
C GLN A 45 7.86 1.41 -13.01
N ALA A 46 8.24 2.64 -13.38
CA ALA A 46 9.61 2.94 -13.78
C ALA A 46 10.60 2.65 -12.64
N PHE A 47 10.27 3.05 -11.41
CA PHE A 47 11.07 2.76 -10.23
C PHE A 47 11.21 1.24 -9.98
N VAL A 48 10.11 0.50 -10.06
CA VAL A 48 10.09 -0.97 -9.93
C VAL A 48 11.01 -1.62 -10.97
N VAL A 49 10.88 -1.25 -12.25
CA VAL A 49 11.72 -1.77 -13.33
C VAL A 49 13.20 -1.46 -13.09
N LEU A 50 13.53 -0.26 -12.59
CA LEU A 50 14.91 0.11 -12.27
C LEU A 50 15.48 -0.72 -11.12
N VAL A 51 14.71 -0.93 -10.05
CA VAL A 51 15.16 -1.71 -8.88
C VAL A 51 15.38 -3.18 -9.25
N ILE A 52 14.40 -3.79 -9.91
CA ILE A 52 14.44 -5.21 -10.29
C ILE A 52 15.46 -5.42 -11.40
N GLY A 53 15.47 -4.55 -12.41
CA GLY A 53 16.47 -4.59 -13.48
C GLY A 53 17.88 -4.41 -12.92
N GLY A 54 18.07 -3.52 -11.94
CA GLY A 54 19.33 -3.40 -11.21
C GLY A 54 19.76 -4.73 -10.58
N TYR A 55 18.85 -5.42 -9.89
CA TYR A 55 19.16 -6.72 -9.28
C TYR A 55 19.59 -7.79 -10.30
N TYR A 56 18.96 -7.87 -11.47
CA TYR A 56 19.27 -8.92 -12.47
C TYR A 56 20.42 -8.56 -13.42
N PHE A 57 20.67 -7.28 -13.67
CA PHE A 57 21.60 -6.84 -14.72
C PHE A 57 22.83 -6.08 -14.20
N VAL A 58 22.87 -5.71 -12.93
CA VAL A 58 23.97 -4.89 -12.36
C VAL A 58 24.58 -5.59 -11.15
N GLN A 59 25.72 -6.25 -11.34
CA GLN A 59 26.36 -7.10 -10.32
C GLN A 59 26.54 -6.42 -8.94
N PRO A 60 27.02 -5.16 -8.83
CA PRO A 60 27.11 -4.50 -7.52
C PRO A 60 25.76 -4.33 -6.79
N VAL A 61 24.66 -4.21 -7.54
CA VAL A 61 23.30 -4.12 -6.99
C VAL A 61 22.83 -5.50 -6.54
N THR A 62 23.12 -6.55 -7.32
CA THR A 62 22.91 -7.95 -6.90
C THR A 62 23.61 -8.25 -5.58
N ASP A 63 24.91 -7.96 -5.49
CA ASP A 63 25.72 -8.22 -4.29
C ASP A 63 25.21 -7.45 -3.06
N PHE A 64 24.68 -6.25 -3.25
CA PHE A 64 24.05 -5.48 -2.19
C PHE A 64 22.76 -6.15 -1.71
N PHE A 65 21.88 -6.52 -2.64
CA PHE A 65 20.62 -7.18 -2.30
C PHE A 65 20.85 -8.55 -1.67
N ASP A 66 21.81 -9.34 -2.13
CA ASP A 66 22.11 -10.64 -1.53
C ASP A 66 22.55 -10.50 -0.06
N LYS A 67 23.34 -9.47 0.29
CA LYS A 67 23.64 -9.16 1.71
C LYS A 67 22.39 -8.79 2.50
N VAL A 68 21.46 -8.05 1.89
CA VAL A 68 20.17 -7.73 2.52
C VAL A 68 19.34 -8.99 2.71
N ALA A 69 19.36 -9.91 1.75
CA ALA A 69 18.69 -11.20 1.82
C ALA A 69 19.25 -12.06 2.96
N ASP A 70 20.57 -12.13 3.12
CA ASP A 70 21.23 -12.85 4.20
C ASP A 70 20.86 -12.26 5.57
N PHE A 71 20.88 -10.93 5.68
CA PHE A 71 20.47 -10.26 6.91
C PHE A 71 19.00 -10.54 7.23
N LYS A 72 18.12 -10.45 6.22
CA LYS A 72 16.71 -10.80 6.35
C LYS A 72 16.55 -12.24 6.85
N GLN A 73 17.22 -13.21 6.23
CA GLN A 73 17.14 -14.62 6.63
C GLN A 73 17.58 -14.84 8.08
N SER A 74 18.66 -14.20 8.52
CA SER A 74 19.16 -14.34 9.90
C SER A 74 18.23 -13.69 10.95
N ALA A 75 17.63 -12.54 10.65
CA ALA A 75 16.75 -11.82 11.57
C ALA A 75 15.27 -12.23 11.49
N GLY A 76 14.89 -13.06 10.51
CA GLY A 76 13.57 -13.69 10.43
C GLY A 76 12.42 -12.69 10.36
N LEU A 77 11.30 -12.98 11.02
CA LEU A 77 10.10 -12.12 10.98
C LEU A 77 10.32 -10.73 11.60
N VAL A 78 11.22 -10.61 12.57
CA VAL A 78 11.53 -9.33 13.21
C VAL A 78 12.08 -8.34 12.18
N TYR A 79 12.94 -8.80 11.27
CA TYR A 79 13.38 -7.96 10.15
C TYR A 79 12.20 -7.42 9.34
N SER A 80 11.20 -8.25 9.03
CA SER A 80 10.06 -7.79 8.20
C SER A 80 9.28 -6.71 8.92
N GLY A 81 8.97 -6.93 10.20
CA GLY A 81 8.26 -5.91 10.97
C GLY A 81 9.07 -4.62 11.07
N VAL A 82 10.34 -4.69 11.47
CA VAL A 82 11.17 -3.48 11.63
C VAL A 82 11.37 -2.75 10.30
N SER A 83 11.73 -3.46 9.24
CA SER A 83 11.94 -2.84 7.93
C SER A 83 10.65 -2.23 7.38
N THR A 84 9.51 -2.91 7.47
CA THR A 84 8.22 -2.35 7.02
C THR A 84 7.81 -1.15 7.87
N ALA A 85 8.01 -1.19 9.19
CA ALA A 85 7.78 -0.05 10.08
C ALA A 85 8.61 1.18 9.69
N ILE A 86 9.86 0.98 9.28
CA ILE A 86 10.74 2.06 8.83
C ILE A 86 10.29 2.61 7.47
N PHE A 87 10.12 1.75 6.49
CA PHE A 87 9.90 2.13 5.09
C PHE A 87 8.46 2.58 4.79
N ALA A 88 7.45 1.95 5.38
CA ALA A 88 6.05 2.32 5.19
C ALA A 88 5.51 3.26 6.29
N GLY A 89 6.16 3.30 7.45
CA GLY A 89 5.75 4.12 8.59
C GLY A 89 6.65 5.34 8.82
N LEU A 90 7.86 5.10 9.32
CA LEU A 90 8.75 6.15 9.84
C LEU A 90 9.17 7.16 8.76
N ILE A 91 9.73 6.68 7.65
CA ILE A 91 10.27 7.54 6.60
C ILE A 91 9.15 8.42 5.99
N PRO A 92 8.00 7.85 5.54
CA PRO A 92 6.90 8.66 5.03
C PRO A 92 6.36 9.65 6.07
N PHE A 93 6.25 9.25 7.34
CA PHE A 93 5.77 10.13 8.40
C PHE A 93 6.69 11.33 8.62
N LEU A 94 8.01 11.11 8.70
CA LEU A 94 8.99 12.19 8.88
C LEU A 94 8.99 13.13 7.67
N ILE A 95 8.92 12.58 6.46
CA ILE A 95 8.84 13.39 5.23
C ILE A 95 7.54 14.20 5.24
N GLN A 96 6.40 13.60 5.54
CA GLN A 96 5.12 14.31 5.62
C GLN A 96 5.15 15.43 6.68
N LYS A 97 5.67 15.16 7.87
CA LYS A 97 5.77 16.14 8.97
C LYS A 97 6.72 17.30 8.65
N SER A 98 7.72 17.07 7.81
CA SER A 98 8.66 18.13 7.39
C SER A 98 8.00 19.16 6.45
N ARG A 99 6.92 18.78 5.74
CA ARG A 99 6.19 19.63 4.80
C ARG A 99 5.32 20.66 5.53
N PRO A 100 5.39 21.96 5.18
CA PRO A 100 4.58 23.00 5.81
C PRO A 100 3.07 22.71 5.78
N LYS A 101 2.55 22.19 4.65
CA LYS A 101 1.13 21.88 4.46
C LYS A 101 0.59 20.86 5.46
N PHE A 102 1.39 19.86 5.82
CA PHE A 102 0.95 18.72 6.62
C PHE A 102 1.46 18.75 8.06
N ARG A 103 2.43 19.63 8.37
CA ARG A 103 3.12 19.65 9.66
C ARG A 103 2.16 19.72 10.82
N ASP A 104 1.15 20.58 10.78
CA ASP A 104 0.27 20.78 11.94
C ASP A 104 -0.99 19.91 11.92
N GLN A 105 -1.23 19.20 10.82
CA GLN A 105 -2.41 18.35 10.64
C GLN A 105 -2.29 16.98 11.33
N ILE A 106 -1.07 16.52 11.60
CA ILE A 106 -0.82 15.19 12.18
C ILE A 106 -0.03 15.33 13.49
N PRO A 107 -0.63 14.97 14.65
CA PRO A 107 0.08 14.95 15.93
C PRO A 107 1.34 14.10 15.87
N ALA A 108 2.45 14.57 16.45
CA ALA A 108 3.72 13.85 16.43
C ALA A 108 3.62 12.44 17.05
N ALA A 109 2.76 12.28 18.06
CA ALA A 109 2.50 11.01 18.73
C ALA A 109 1.93 9.92 17.80
N HIS A 110 1.33 10.28 16.66
CA HIS A 110 0.81 9.30 15.69
C HIS A 110 1.92 8.45 15.06
N ILE A 111 3.20 8.83 15.22
CA ILE A 111 4.33 7.99 14.79
C ILE A 111 4.29 6.60 15.43
N TRP A 112 3.87 6.49 16.69
CA TRP A 112 3.78 5.21 17.39
C TRP A 112 2.73 4.29 16.77
N PHE A 113 1.59 4.85 16.37
CA PHE A 113 0.58 4.11 15.62
C PHE A 113 1.18 3.55 14.33
N TYR A 114 1.86 4.39 13.53
CA TYR A 114 2.47 3.95 12.28
C TYR A 114 3.55 2.89 12.48
N LEU A 115 4.45 3.07 13.47
CA LEU A 115 5.51 2.11 13.75
C LEU A 115 4.95 0.74 14.17
N VAL A 116 4.00 0.72 15.11
CA VAL A 116 3.40 -0.52 15.61
C VAL A 116 2.56 -1.19 14.52
N PHE A 117 1.70 -0.42 13.83
CA PHE A 117 0.85 -0.95 12.77
C PHE A 117 1.67 -1.57 11.64
N TRP A 118 2.63 -0.83 11.09
CA TRP A 118 3.45 -1.32 9.98
C TRP A 118 4.42 -2.42 10.40
N PHE A 119 4.80 -2.51 11.67
CA PHE A 119 5.54 -3.65 12.19
C PHE A 119 4.73 -4.95 12.06
N PHE A 120 3.49 -4.95 12.52
CA PHE A 120 2.64 -6.14 12.40
C PHE A 120 2.27 -6.44 10.95
N MET A 121 1.98 -5.42 10.14
CA MET A 121 1.74 -5.61 8.71
C MET A 121 2.94 -6.23 7.99
N GLY A 122 4.17 -5.80 8.32
CA GLY A 122 5.38 -6.39 7.75
C GLY A 122 5.53 -7.88 8.08
N MET A 123 5.20 -8.27 9.31
CA MET A 123 5.17 -9.69 9.70
C MET A 123 4.08 -10.46 8.96
N GLU A 124 2.87 -9.89 8.83
CA GLU A 124 1.76 -10.49 8.10
C GLU A 124 2.11 -10.71 6.63
N PHE A 125 2.67 -9.69 5.96
CA PHE A 125 3.12 -9.80 4.56
C PHE A 125 4.17 -10.90 4.38
N ASP A 126 5.13 -11.02 5.31
CA ASP A 126 6.14 -12.07 5.24
C ASP A 126 5.54 -13.47 5.36
N LEU A 127 4.61 -13.65 6.31
CA LEU A 127 3.87 -14.90 6.47
C LEU A 127 3.04 -15.24 5.24
N MET A 128 2.39 -14.24 4.64
CA MET A 128 1.64 -14.39 3.39
C MET A 128 2.56 -14.82 2.24
N MET A 129 3.72 -14.18 2.08
CA MET A 129 4.70 -14.55 1.05
C MET A 129 5.25 -15.97 1.25
N ARG A 130 5.50 -16.38 2.50
CA ARG A 130 5.88 -17.77 2.82
C ARG A 130 4.77 -18.77 2.51
N LEU A 131 3.52 -18.44 2.85
CA LEU A 131 2.36 -19.27 2.53
C LEU A 131 2.22 -19.44 1.01
N GLN A 132 2.34 -18.35 0.25
CA GLN A 132 2.33 -18.40 -1.20
C GLN A 132 3.51 -19.18 -1.78
N ALA A 133 4.70 -19.09 -1.16
CA ALA A 133 5.84 -19.90 -1.56
C ALA A 133 5.62 -21.41 -1.31
N TRP A 134 4.89 -21.76 -0.25
CA TRP A 134 4.48 -23.15 0.02
C TRP A 134 3.39 -23.63 -0.95
N LEU A 135 2.43 -22.78 -1.31
CA LEU A 135 1.32 -23.12 -2.23
C LEU A 135 1.75 -23.21 -3.69
N PHE A 136 2.57 -22.26 -4.15
CA PHE A 136 2.86 -22.06 -5.58
C PHE A 136 4.34 -22.27 -5.94
N GLY A 137 5.22 -22.36 -4.95
CA GLY A 137 6.68 -22.48 -5.14
C GLY A 137 7.44 -21.19 -4.80
N SER A 138 8.74 -21.32 -4.54
CA SER A 138 9.61 -20.19 -4.18
C SER A 138 10.38 -19.59 -5.37
N GLN A 139 10.20 -20.15 -6.56
CA GLN A 139 10.95 -19.77 -7.77
C GLN A 139 10.37 -18.50 -8.40
N GLY A 140 11.24 -17.75 -9.06
CA GLY A 140 10.90 -16.54 -9.82
C GLY A 140 10.44 -16.82 -11.25
N ASP A 141 9.90 -18.01 -11.54
CA ASP A 141 9.40 -18.33 -12.87
C ASP A 141 8.05 -17.65 -13.16
N TRP A 142 7.70 -17.55 -14.43
CA TRP A 142 6.51 -16.84 -14.89
C TRP A 142 5.21 -17.38 -14.29
N VAL A 143 5.08 -18.71 -14.17
CA VAL A 143 3.83 -19.34 -13.67
C VAL A 143 3.70 -19.08 -12.18
N THR A 144 4.75 -19.33 -11.40
CA THR A 144 4.76 -19.05 -9.96
C THR A 144 4.47 -17.57 -9.68
N THR A 145 5.12 -16.66 -10.41
CA THR A 145 4.94 -15.21 -10.27
C THR A 145 3.49 -14.80 -10.57
N LEU A 146 2.90 -15.33 -11.65
CA LEU A 146 1.53 -15.03 -12.02
C LEU A 146 0.52 -15.56 -10.99
N CYS A 147 0.69 -16.79 -10.51
CA CYS A 147 -0.15 -17.37 -9.47
C CYS A 147 -0.10 -16.55 -8.18
N LYS A 148 1.10 -16.17 -7.73
CA LYS A 148 1.30 -15.34 -6.54
C LYS A 148 0.64 -13.97 -6.68
N THR A 149 0.92 -13.29 -7.78
CA THR A 149 0.35 -11.97 -8.07
C THR A 149 -1.17 -12.01 -8.11
N THR A 150 -1.75 -13.04 -8.73
CA THR A 150 -3.21 -13.22 -8.85
C THR A 150 -3.83 -13.54 -7.49
N ALA A 151 -3.23 -14.44 -6.72
CA ALA A 151 -3.68 -14.78 -5.38
C ALA A 151 -3.62 -13.57 -4.45
N ASP A 152 -2.57 -12.76 -4.54
CA ASP A 152 -2.48 -11.52 -3.79
C ASP A 152 -3.60 -10.54 -4.18
N MET A 153 -3.66 -10.20 -5.48
CA MET A 153 -4.57 -9.16 -5.97
C MET A 153 -6.04 -9.51 -5.81
N LEU A 154 -6.42 -10.78 -5.98
CA LEU A 154 -7.83 -11.18 -6.00
C LEU A 154 -8.30 -11.80 -4.68
N VAL A 155 -7.39 -12.22 -3.79
CA VAL A 155 -7.75 -12.90 -2.55
C VAL A 155 -7.19 -12.17 -1.34
N TYR A 156 -5.87 -12.09 -1.20
CA TYR A 156 -5.27 -11.52 0.00
C TYR A 156 -5.59 -10.03 0.16
N THR A 157 -5.31 -9.23 -0.87
CA THR A 157 -5.52 -7.80 -0.86
C THR A 157 -6.99 -7.44 -0.58
N PRO A 158 -8.01 -8.00 -1.30
CA PRO A 158 -9.40 -7.61 -1.09
C PRO A 158 -10.03 -8.12 0.21
N LEU A 159 -9.51 -9.21 0.79
CA LEU A 159 -10.14 -9.87 1.95
C LEU A 159 -9.43 -9.58 3.27
N MET A 160 -8.12 -9.31 3.24
CA MET A 160 -7.31 -9.16 4.45
C MET A 160 -6.42 -7.92 4.41
N GLY A 161 -5.52 -7.81 3.43
CA GLY A 161 -4.50 -6.77 3.40
C GLY A 161 -5.09 -5.36 3.39
N LEU A 162 -5.89 -5.05 2.38
CA LEU A 162 -6.47 -3.71 2.22
C LEU A 162 -7.55 -3.39 3.27
N PRO A 163 -8.49 -4.30 3.62
CA PRO A 163 -9.41 -4.07 4.73
C PRO A 163 -8.71 -3.73 6.04
N THR A 164 -7.65 -4.47 6.41
CA THR A 164 -6.90 -4.23 7.65
C THR A 164 -6.28 -2.83 7.66
N ILE A 165 -5.66 -2.43 6.54
CA ILE A 165 -5.09 -1.08 6.39
C ILE A 165 -6.19 -0.01 6.47
N CYS A 166 -7.27 -0.15 5.71
CA CYS A 166 -8.35 0.82 5.69
C CYS A 166 -9.01 1.00 7.06
N ILE A 167 -9.27 -0.10 7.78
CA ILE A 167 -9.87 -0.08 9.13
C ILE A 167 -8.92 0.59 10.12
N ALA A 168 -7.63 0.23 10.11
CA ALA A 168 -6.65 0.82 11.03
C ALA A 168 -6.47 2.33 10.79
N LEU A 169 -6.42 2.75 9.51
CA LEU A 169 -6.33 4.17 9.17
C LEU A 169 -7.62 4.92 9.51
N LEU A 170 -8.80 4.31 9.34
CA LEU A 170 -10.08 4.88 9.77
C LEU A 170 -10.13 5.06 11.29
N TRP A 171 -9.66 4.07 12.04
CA TRP A 171 -9.55 4.16 13.50
C TRP A 171 -8.65 5.32 13.93
N ARG A 172 -7.50 5.49 13.28
CA ARG A 172 -6.63 6.66 13.49
C ARG A 172 -7.35 7.97 13.13
N GLN A 173 -8.06 8.02 12.00
CA GLN A 173 -8.74 9.22 11.50
C GLN A 173 -9.88 9.67 12.41
N THR A 174 -10.56 8.74 13.07
CA THR A 174 -11.62 9.05 14.05
C THR A 174 -11.06 9.42 15.43
N GLY A 175 -9.75 9.62 15.56
CA GLY A 175 -9.10 9.97 16.82
C GLY A 175 -8.96 8.78 17.78
N PHE A 176 -8.82 7.57 17.24
CA PHE A 176 -8.77 6.31 17.98
C PHE A 176 -10.08 5.94 18.70
N ASP A 177 -11.21 6.45 18.20
CA ASP A 177 -12.56 6.17 18.72
C ASP A 177 -13.15 4.94 18.02
N PHE A 178 -13.22 3.82 18.74
CA PHE A 178 -13.80 2.57 18.23
C PHE A 178 -15.30 2.68 17.94
N GLY A 179 -16.04 3.48 18.70
CA GLY A 179 -17.48 3.66 18.49
C GLY A 179 -17.76 4.37 17.17
N LYS A 180 -17.06 5.48 16.91
CA LYS A 180 -17.12 6.19 15.62
C LYS A 180 -16.66 5.32 14.47
N THR A 181 -15.52 4.65 14.62
CA THR A 181 -14.99 3.72 13.60
C THR A 181 -16.04 2.66 13.24
N LEU A 182 -16.61 2.00 14.24
CA LEU A 182 -17.59 0.94 14.03
C LEU A 182 -18.88 1.46 13.41
N SER A 183 -19.30 2.68 13.75
CA SER A 183 -20.48 3.31 13.13
C SER A 183 -20.29 3.50 11.62
N ILE A 184 -19.09 3.93 11.19
CA ILE A 184 -18.75 4.10 9.78
C ILE A 184 -18.63 2.74 9.07
N LEU A 185 -17.99 1.74 9.70
CA LEU A 185 -17.85 0.40 9.12
C LEU A 185 -19.18 -0.34 8.97
N ARG A 186 -20.20 0.01 9.76
CA ARG A 186 -21.57 -0.52 9.63
C ARG A 186 -22.32 0.09 8.45
N ASP A 187 -21.89 1.23 7.94
CA ASP A 187 -22.47 1.83 6.75
C ASP A 187 -22.04 1.04 5.49
N ARG A 188 -23.03 0.49 4.77
CA ARG A 188 -22.79 -0.23 3.52
C ARG A 188 -22.17 0.67 2.44
N LEU A 189 -22.47 1.97 2.47
CA LEU A 189 -21.92 2.92 1.50
C LEU A 189 -20.41 3.07 1.64
N TRP A 190 -19.86 2.92 2.85
CA TRP A 190 -18.42 2.94 3.05
C TRP A 190 -17.74 1.81 2.25
N TRP A 191 -18.28 0.60 2.31
CA TRP A 191 -17.76 -0.56 1.58
C TRP A 191 -17.98 -0.46 0.07
N SER A 192 -19.19 -0.09 -0.36
CA SER A 192 -19.54 -0.05 -1.78
C SER A 192 -18.93 1.13 -2.53
N ASN A 193 -18.60 2.21 -1.84
CA ASN A 193 -18.08 3.43 -2.44
C ASN A 193 -16.60 3.65 -2.12
N GLN A 194 -16.27 3.83 -0.85
CA GLN A 194 -14.91 4.25 -0.46
C GLN A 194 -13.92 3.10 -0.57
N TYR A 195 -14.22 1.97 0.08
CA TYR A 195 -13.36 0.79 0.01
C TYR A 195 -13.18 0.32 -1.44
N MET A 196 -14.27 0.23 -2.21
CA MET A 196 -14.20 -0.15 -3.62
C MET A 196 -13.34 0.80 -4.47
N SER A 197 -13.42 2.11 -4.22
CA SER A 197 -12.57 3.07 -4.94
C SER A 197 -11.09 2.90 -4.61
N ILE A 198 -10.75 2.63 -3.34
CA ILE A 198 -9.38 2.33 -2.92
C ILE A 198 -8.91 1.00 -3.52
N LEU A 199 -9.77 -0.02 -3.55
CA LEU A 199 -9.44 -1.32 -4.13
C LEU A 199 -9.18 -1.25 -5.63
N ILE A 200 -10.01 -0.49 -6.37
CA ILE A 200 -9.81 -0.25 -7.80
C ILE A 200 -8.49 0.50 -8.04
N ALA A 201 -8.18 1.52 -7.24
CA ALA A 201 -6.88 2.20 -7.31
C ALA A 201 -5.72 1.23 -7.09
N ASN A 202 -5.87 0.32 -6.12
CA ASN A 202 -4.88 -0.69 -5.82
C ASN A 202 -4.65 -1.64 -7.02
N TRP A 203 -5.73 -2.13 -7.62
CA TRP A 203 -5.67 -3.00 -8.81
C TRP A 203 -5.11 -2.32 -10.05
N ILE A 204 -5.19 -1.00 -10.16
CA ILE A 204 -4.58 -0.27 -11.29
C ILE A 204 -3.07 -0.12 -11.08
N VAL A 205 -2.65 0.20 -9.86
CA VAL A 205 -1.27 0.63 -9.58
C VAL A 205 -0.35 -0.55 -9.29
N TRP A 206 -0.81 -1.56 -8.55
CA TRP A 206 0.08 -2.54 -7.94
C TRP A 206 0.36 -3.84 -8.73
N PRO A 207 -0.39 -4.28 -9.77
CA PRO A 207 -0.15 -5.60 -10.36
C PRO A 207 1.27 -5.80 -10.88
N LEU A 208 1.82 -4.80 -11.58
CA LEU A 208 3.18 -4.86 -12.12
C LEU A 208 4.24 -4.78 -11.02
N ALA A 209 4.02 -3.94 -10.00
CA ALA A 209 4.89 -3.86 -8.83
C ALA A 209 4.95 -5.19 -8.07
N LEU A 210 3.81 -5.83 -7.84
CA LEU A 210 3.74 -7.14 -7.18
C LEU A 210 4.34 -8.25 -8.05
N ALA A 211 4.05 -8.29 -9.34
CA ALA A 211 4.65 -9.28 -10.24
C ALA A 211 6.18 -9.17 -10.23
N GLY A 212 6.70 -7.95 -10.25
CA GLY A 212 8.12 -7.70 -10.11
C GLY A 212 8.68 -8.12 -8.74
N GLY A 213 7.96 -7.86 -7.65
CA GLY A 213 8.37 -8.33 -6.32
C GLY A 213 8.38 -9.86 -6.22
N TYR A 214 7.37 -10.52 -6.77
CA TYR A 214 7.21 -11.98 -6.71
C TYR A 214 8.18 -12.74 -7.62
N SER A 215 8.76 -12.11 -8.64
CA SER A 215 9.82 -12.71 -9.45
C SER A 215 11.16 -12.82 -8.71
N LEU A 216 11.35 -12.04 -7.65
CA LEU A 216 12.56 -12.09 -6.84
C LEU A 216 12.60 -13.33 -5.91
N PRO A 217 13.81 -13.77 -5.50
CA PRO A 217 13.98 -14.75 -4.44
C PRO A 217 13.18 -14.38 -3.19
N LEU A 218 12.59 -15.37 -2.51
CA LEU A 218 11.69 -15.15 -1.37
C LEU A 218 12.27 -14.20 -0.29
N ALA A 219 13.57 -14.29 -0.03
CA ALA A 219 14.25 -13.45 0.96
C ALA A 219 14.30 -11.95 0.58
N LEU A 220 14.14 -11.62 -0.70
CA LEU A 220 14.17 -10.26 -1.23
C LEU A 220 12.79 -9.64 -1.44
N GLN A 221 11.73 -10.45 -1.42
CA GLN A 221 10.36 -9.97 -1.69
C GLN A 221 9.95 -8.87 -0.70
N ILE A 222 10.14 -9.09 0.62
CA ILE A 222 9.85 -8.06 1.64
C ILE A 222 10.78 -6.83 1.53
N PRO A 223 12.12 -6.97 1.49
CA PRO A 223 13.01 -5.82 1.34
C PRO A 223 12.65 -4.93 0.14
N VAL A 224 12.44 -5.53 -1.04
CA VAL A 224 12.12 -4.77 -2.25
C VAL A 224 10.70 -4.20 -2.20
N GLN A 225 9.72 -4.96 -1.71
CA GLN A 225 8.36 -4.44 -1.54
C GLN A 225 8.31 -3.25 -0.58
N ASN A 226 9.12 -3.26 0.49
CA ASN A 226 9.26 -2.14 1.41
C ASN A 226 9.86 -0.90 0.73
N LEU A 227 10.87 -1.07 -0.13
CA LEU A 227 11.43 0.04 -0.92
C LEU A 227 10.38 0.64 -1.86
N VAL A 228 9.64 -0.21 -2.58
CA VAL A 228 8.56 0.21 -3.50
C VAL A 228 7.45 0.93 -2.73
N MET A 229 7.03 0.40 -1.59
CA MET A 229 6.02 1.01 -0.72
C MET A 229 6.48 2.38 -0.19
N CYS A 230 7.71 2.48 0.29
CA CYS A 230 8.27 3.75 0.75
C CYS A 230 8.28 4.78 -0.38
N PHE A 231 8.77 4.39 -1.56
CA PHE A 231 8.80 5.26 -2.73
C PHE A 231 7.40 5.74 -3.10
N TRP A 232 6.41 4.84 -3.13
CA TRP A 232 5.02 5.19 -3.38
C TRP A 232 4.47 6.19 -2.37
N CYS A 233 4.64 5.94 -1.06
CA CYS A 233 4.16 6.85 -0.02
C CYS A 233 4.80 8.24 -0.14
N VAL A 234 6.11 8.30 -0.38
CA VAL A 234 6.83 9.55 -0.55
C VAL A 234 6.36 10.29 -1.80
N LEU A 235 6.26 9.60 -2.94
CA LEU A 235 5.76 10.16 -4.19
C LEU A 235 4.38 10.80 -4.01
N LEU A 236 3.45 10.11 -3.34
CA LEU A 236 2.12 10.65 -3.05
C LEU A 236 2.18 11.90 -2.16
N ILE A 237 3.05 11.95 -1.15
CA ILE A 237 3.22 13.14 -0.32
C ILE A 237 3.62 14.34 -1.18
N PHE A 238 4.63 14.19 -2.05
CA PHE A 238 5.09 15.28 -2.92
C PHE A 238 4.02 15.74 -3.92
N LEU A 239 3.36 14.81 -4.61
CA LEU A 239 2.30 15.15 -5.57
C LEU A 239 1.06 15.75 -4.90
N SER A 240 0.81 15.42 -3.63
CA SER A 240 -0.25 16.04 -2.84
C SER A 240 0.10 17.44 -2.32
N ASP A 241 1.40 17.75 -2.20
CA ASP A 241 1.90 19.07 -1.84
C ASP A 241 1.77 20.04 -3.03
N GLU A 242 2.11 19.59 -4.23
CA GLU A 242 2.12 20.39 -5.47
C GLU A 242 0.74 20.73 -6.05
N SER A 243 -0.31 19.98 -5.70
CA SER A 243 -1.66 20.31 -6.15
C SER A 243 -2.21 21.49 -5.33
N VAL A 244 -2.02 22.68 -5.87
CA VAL A 244 -2.69 23.94 -5.51
C VAL A 244 -3.79 24.20 -6.54
#